data_AF-A0A5C8LEK8-F1
#
_entry.id   AF-A0A5C8LEK8-F1
#
_cell.length_a   1.000
_cell.length_b   1.000
_cell.length_c   1.000
_cell.angle_alpha   90.00
_cell.angle_beta   90.00
_cell.angle_gamma   90.00
#
_symmetry.space_group_name_H-M   'P 1'
#
loop_
_entity.id
_entity.type
_entity.pdbx_description
1 polymer ?
#
loop_
_entity_poly.entity_id
_entity_poly.type
_entity_poly.pdbx_seq_one_letter_code
_entity_poly.pdbx_strand_id
1 'polypeptide(L)'
;MRNEIDISLILSGVRALLGHVPNTLRFVSVELKDEIIHWKCVFDSKANEKDIELLSQAAGELISDFPKYELNEISEIVDFPAKGIPLKNLIYYRHEHNYYEN
;
A
#
# COMPACT_ATOMS: atom_id res chain seq x y z
N MET A 1 -4.95 -6.53 18.74
CA MET A 1 -6.17 -7.01 18.06
C MET A 1 -6.64 -5.89 17.12
N ARG A 2 -7.01 -6.22 15.88
CA ARG A 2 -7.54 -5.23 14.94
C ARG A 2 -8.94 -4.82 15.40
N ASN A 3 -9.24 -3.52 15.36
CA ASN A 3 -10.58 -3.01 15.63
C ASN A 3 -11.42 -2.97 14.33
N GLU A 4 -12.67 -2.52 14.42
CA GLU A 4 -13.57 -2.47 13.26
C GLU A 4 -13.03 -1.59 12.13
N ILE A 5 -12.44 -0.42 12.46
CA ILE A 5 -11.90 0.47 11.43
C ILE A 5 -10.66 -0.13 10.75
N ASP A 6 -9.80 -0.84 11.49
CA ASP A 6 -8.68 -1.58 10.91
C ASP A 6 -9.18 -2.60 9.89
N ILE A 7 -10.21 -3.39 10.25
CA ILE A 7 -10.79 -4.42 9.38
C ILE A 7 -11.37 -3.78 8.12
N SER A 8 -12.14 -2.70 8.27
CA SER A 8 -12.72 -1.97 7.13
C SER A 8 -11.64 -1.42 6.19
N LEU A 9 -10.57 -0.82 6.73
CA LEU A 9 -9.45 -0.31 5.92
C LEU A 9 -8.75 -1.42 5.15
N ILE A 10 -8.55 -2.59 5.76
CA ILE A 10 -7.94 -3.73 5.09
C ILE A 10 -8.81 -4.21 3.95
N LEU A 11 -10.11 -4.41 4.18
CA LEU A 11 -11.02 -4.93 3.16
C LEU A 11 -11.17 -3.95 2.00
N SER A 12 -11.33 -2.65 2.29
CA SER A 12 -11.36 -1.60 1.27
C SER A 12 -10.03 -1.52 0.50
N GLY A 13 -8.89 -1.59 1.20
CA GLY A 13 -7.57 -1.60 0.56
C GLY A 13 -7.32 -2.82 -0.34
N VAL A 14 -7.74 -4.02 0.07
CA VAL A 14 -7.67 -5.22 -0.79
C VAL A 14 -8.53 -5.02 -2.04
N ARG A 15 -9.75 -4.50 -1.90
CA ARG A 15 -10.65 -4.21 -3.03
C ARG A 15 -10.02 -3.20 -3.98
N ALA A 16 -9.53 -2.08 -3.45
CA ALA A 16 -8.95 -0.99 -4.23
C ALA A 16 -7.69 -1.42 -5.00
N LEU A 17 -6.91 -2.38 -4.48
CA LEU A 17 -5.75 -2.92 -5.17
C LEU A 17 -6.10 -3.82 -6.36
N LEU A 18 -7.35 -4.26 -6.53
CA LEU A 18 -7.72 -5.12 -7.65
C LEU A 18 -7.52 -4.37 -8.98
N GLY A 19 -6.54 -4.81 -9.76
CA GLY A 19 -6.14 -4.16 -11.02
C GLY A 19 -5.04 -3.10 -10.88
N HIS A 20 -4.61 -2.78 -9.66
CA HIS A 20 -3.64 -1.72 -9.36
C HIS A 20 -2.32 -2.25 -8.75
N VAL A 21 -1.90 -3.47 -9.11
CA VAL A 21 -0.68 -4.11 -8.59
C VAL A 21 0.39 -4.15 -9.70
N PRO A 22 1.31 -3.16 -9.77
CA PRO A 22 2.41 -3.20 -10.72
C PRO A 22 3.48 -4.20 -10.25
N ASN A 23 4.28 -4.69 -11.19
CA ASN A 23 5.34 -5.66 -10.89
C ASN A 23 6.40 -5.12 -9.94
N THR A 24 6.57 -3.80 -9.86
CA THR A 24 7.57 -3.10 -9.03
C THR A 24 7.10 -2.91 -7.58
N LEU A 25 5.82 -3.12 -7.29
CA LEU A 25 5.26 -2.98 -5.95
C LEU A 25 5.75 -4.11 -5.04
N ARG A 26 6.37 -3.75 -3.92
CA ARG A 26 6.86 -4.69 -2.91
C ARG A 26 5.85 -4.90 -1.81
N PHE A 27 5.23 -3.85 -1.28
CA PHE A 27 4.15 -4.00 -0.32
C PHE A 27 3.25 -2.77 -0.23
N VAL A 28 2.05 -3.00 0.29
CA VAL A 28 1.09 -1.94 0.65
C VAL A 28 0.63 -2.15 2.08
N SER A 29 0.59 -1.08 2.84
CA SER A 29 0.09 -1.07 4.22
C SER A 29 -0.71 0.20 4.49
N VAL A 30 -1.63 0.12 5.43
CA VAL A 30 -2.53 1.23 5.78
C VAL A 30 -2.66 1.37 7.31
N GLU A 31 -2.84 2.59 7.79
CA GLU A 31 -3.29 2.85 9.16
C GLU A 31 -4.09 4.13 9.24
N LEU A 32 -5.03 4.19 10.20
CA LEU A 32 -5.69 5.44 10.59
C LEU A 32 -4.99 6.00 11.81
N LYS A 33 -4.56 7.25 11.73
CA LYS A 33 -3.96 7.99 12.85
C LYS A 33 -4.41 9.43 12.79
N ASP A 34 -4.89 9.97 13.92
CA ASP A 34 -5.30 11.37 14.03
C ASP A 34 -6.29 11.81 12.92
N GLU A 35 -7.27 10.95 12.60
CA GLU A 35 -8.27 11.13 11.54
C GLU A 35 -7.71 11.16 10.09
N ILE A 36 -6.43 10.81 9.91
CA ILE A 36 -5.77 10.70 8.62
C ILE A 36 -5.52 9.22 8.30
N ILE A 37 -6.00 8.77 7.14
CA ILE A 37 -5.63 7.48 6.57
C ILE A 37 -4.26 7.62 5.91
N HIS A 38 -3.28 6.92 6.46
CA HIS A 38 -1.96 6.80 5.86
C HIS A 38 -1.94 5.57 4.95
N TRP A 39 -1.80 5.79 3.65
CA TRP A 39 -1.67 4.75 2.63
C TRP A 39 -0.21 4.69 2.18
N LYS A 40 0.48 3.60 2.55
CA LYS A 40 1.90 3.44 2.25
C LYS A 40 2.13 2.36 1.21
N CYS A 41 2.75 2.76 0.11
CA CYS A 41 3.23 1.90 -0.96
C CYS A 41 4.76 1.89 -0.98
N VAL A 42 5.34 0.69 -1.02
CA VAL A 42 6.78 0.54 -1.18
C VAL A 42 7.06 -0.23 -2.45
N PHE A 43 7.96 0.32 -3.26
CA PHE A 43 8.36 -0.23 -4.54
C PHE A 43 9.85 -0.57 -4.55
N ASP A 44 10.27 -1.35 -5.55
CA ASP A 44 11.69 -1.47 -5.90
C ASP A 44 12.13 -0.33 -6.82
N SER A 45 13.44 -0.22 -7.04
CA SER A 45 14.08 0.84 -7.84
C SER A 45 13.69 0.87 -9.32
N LYS A 46 12.95 -0.11 -9.83
CA LYS A 46 12.45 -0.10 -11.22
C LYS A 46 11.12 0.64 -11.35
N ALA A 47 10.52 1.06 -10.23
CA ALA A 47 9.28 1.81 -10.24
C ALA A 47 9.40 3.11 -11.05
N ASN A 48 8.39 3.36 -11.87
CA ASN A 48 8.26 4.62 -12.61
C ASN A 48 7.01 5.39 -12.16
N GLU A 49 6.82 6.59 -12.70
CA GLU A 49 5.69 7.46 -12.36
C GLU A 49 4.33 6.78 -12.58
N LYS A 50 4.19 5.92 -13.60
CA LYS A 50 2.93 5.20 -13.87
C LYS A 50 2.65 4.14 -12.82
N ASP A 51 3.68 3.51 -12.27
CA ASP A 51 3.51 2.55 -11.17
C ASP A 51 2.99 3.28 -9.93
N ILE A 52 3.53 4.47 -9.63
CA ILE A 52 3.09 5.30 -8.50
C ILE A 52 1.67 5.81 -8.74
N GLU A 53 1.37 6.30 -9.94
CA GLU A 53 0.03 6.78 -10.33
C GLU A 53 -1.02 5.66 -10.20
N LEU A 54 -0.67 4.43 -10.58
CA LEU A 54 -1.56 3.27 -10.44
C LEU A 54 -1.94 3.02 -8.97
N LEU A 55 -1.02 3.21 -8.03
CA LEU A 55 -1.32 3.09 -6.60
C LEU A 55 -2.05 4.29 -6.02
N SER A 56 -1.89 5.47 -6.63
CA SER A 56 -2.69 6.64 -6.27
C SER A 56 -4.15 6.49 -6.69
N GLN A 57 -4.42 5.82 -7.82
CA GLN A 57 -5.79 5.42 -8.20
C GLN A 57 -6.41 4.48 -7.15
N ALA A 58 -5.68 3.48 -6.68
CA ALA A 58 -6.13 2.62 -5.58
C ALA A 58 -6.36 3.41 -4.28
N ALA A 59 -5.50 4.37 -3.95
CA ALA A 59 -5.70 5.23 -2.78
C ALA A 59 -6.99 6.07 -2.89
N GLY A 60 -7.28 6.58 -4.10
CA GLY A 60 -8.52 7.27 -4.44
C GLY A 60 -9.77 6.41 -4.27
N GLU A 61 -9.72 5.15 -4.71
CA GLU A 61 -10.79 4.18 -4.48
C GLU A 61 -10.98 3.88 -2.99
N LEU A 62 -9.90 3.71 -2.23
CA LEU A 62 -9.99 3.48 -0.79
C LEU A 62 -10.64 4.67 -0.09
N ILE A 63 -10.15 5.90 -0.29
CA ILE A 63 -10.64 7.07 0.46
C ILE A 63 -12.11 7.38 0.15
N SER A 64 -12.60 6.99 -1.03
CA SER A 64 -14.02 7.12 -1.37
C SER A 64 -14.95 6.31 -0.44
N ASP A 65 -14.46 5.23 0.16
CA ASP A 65 -15.19 4.44 1.16
C ASP A 65 -15.22 5.11 2.54
N PHE A 66 -14.39 6.16 2.75
CA PHE A 66 -14.16 6.80 4.03
C PHE A 66 -14.25 8.35 3.97
N PRO A 67 -15.42 8.92 3.66
CA PRO A 67 -15.58 10.36 3.40
C PRO A 67 -15.35 11.28 4.62
N LYS A 68 -15.09 10.72 5.80
CA LYS A 68 -14.85 11.46 7.05
C LYS A 68 -13.37 11.67 7.36
N TYR A 69 -12.49 10.98 6.66
CA TYR A 69 -11.05 11.01 6.93
C TYR A 69 -10.32 11.71 5.80
N GLU A 70 -9.14 12.23 6.13
CA GLU A 70 -8.19 12.72 5.12
C GLU A 70 -7.30 11.56 4.66
N LEU A 71 -6.67 11.73 3.49
CA LEU A 71 -5.73 10.77 2.93
C LEU A 71 -4.33 11.36 2.89
N ASN A 72 -3.36 10.59 3.37
CA ASN A 72 -1.95 10.85 3.18
C ASN A 72 -1.30 9.66 2.45
N GLU A 73 -0.83 9.91 1.23
CA GLU A 73 -0.15 8.92 0.40
C GLU A 73 1.37 8.96 0.67
N ILE A 74 1.95 7.79 0.93
CA ILE A 74 3.38 7.62 1.20
C ILE A 74 3.93 6.64 0.17
N SER A 75 4.86 7.10 -0.67
CA SER A 75 5.55 6.28 -1.65
C SER A 75 7.04 6.23 -1.33
N GLU A 76 7.58 5.03 -1.15
CA GLU A 76 9.01 4.81 -0.90
C GLU A 76 9.62 3.82 -1.89
N ILE A 77 10.87 4.07 -2.27
CA ILE A 77 11.69 3.11 -3.01
C ILE A 77 12.61 2.41 -2.00
N VAL A 78 12.47 1.09 -1.90
CA VAL A 78 13.33 0.25 -1.06
C VAL A 78 13.66 -0.99 -1.87
N ASP A 79 14.92 -1.22 -2.19
CA ASP A 79 15.35 -2.44 -2.88
C ASP A 79 15.52 -3.63 -1.93
N PHE A 80 15.34 -4.85 -2.42
CA PHE A 80 15.77 -6.04 -1.70
C PHE A 80 17.32 -6.07 -1.63
N PRO A 81 17.93 -6.56 -0.53
CA PRO A 81 17.34 -7.25 0.62
C PRO A 81 16.81 -6.33 1.72
N ALA A 82 16.91 -5.00 1.56
CA ALA A 82 16.36 -4.09 2.55
C ALA A 82 14.84 -4.28 2.66
N LYS A 83 14.36 -4.17 3.90
CA LYS A 83 12.95 -4.30 4.24
C LYS A 83 12.43 -2.93 4.63
N GLY A 84 11.43 -2.45 3.91
CA GLY A 84 10.65 -1.31 4.38
C GLY A 84 9.88 -1.68 5.65
N ILE A 85 9.52 -0.66 6.42
CA ILE A 85 8.70 -0.83 7.63
C ILE A 85 7.24 -0.61 7.23
N PRO A 86 6.38 -1.64 7.32
CA PRO A 86 4.96 -1.47 7.03
C PRO A 86 4.27 -0.68 8.16
N LEU A 87 3.17 -0.02 7.80
CA LEU A 87 2.22 0.52 8.76
C LEU A 87 1.48 -0.62 9.48
N LYS A 88 0.61 -0.25 10.44
CA LYS A 88 -0.12 -1.20 11.28
C LYS A 88 -0.81 -2.34 10.51
N ASN A 89 -1.48 -2.03 9.38
CA ASN A 89 -2.24 -3.02 8.63
C ASN A 89 -1.59 -3.30 7.27
N LEU A 90 -0.83 -4.39 7.18
CA LEU A 90 -0.31 -4.91 5.91
C LEU A 90 -1.44 -5.50 5.05
N ILE A 91 -1.52 -5.07 3.78
CA ILE A 91 -2.57 -5.44 2.81
C ILE A 91 -1.99 -6.38 1.74
N TYR A 92 -0.85 -6.00 1.17
CA TYR A 92 -0.17 -6.74 0.11
C TYR A 92 1.32 -6.84 0.45
N TYR A 93 1.94 -7.99 0.15
CA TYR A 93 3.38 -8.18 0.26
C TYR A 93 3.85 -9.13 -0.83
N ARG A 94 4.73 -8.65 -1.71
CA ARG A 94 5.32 -9.41 -2.81
C ARG A 94 6.26 -10.48 -2.23
N HIS A 95 6.19 -11.68 -2.78
CA HIS A 95 7.14 -12.74 -2.44
C HIS A 95 8.48 -12.49 -3.14
N GLU A 96 9.51 -12.10 -2.39
CA GLU A 96 10.82 -11.66 -2.94
C GLU A 96 11.87 -12.77 -3.08
N HIS A 97 11.69 -13.96 -2.46
CA HIS A 97 12.76 -14.96 -2.33
C HIS A 97 13.29 -15.50 -3.67
N ASN A 98 12.47 -15.50 -4.73
CA ASN A 98 12.82 -16.08 -6.04
C ASN A 98 13.44 -15.06 -7.02
N TYR A 99 13.56 -13.77 -6.66
CA TYR A 99 14.01 -12.74 -7.60
C TYR A 99 15.54 -12.58 -7.69
N TYR A 100 16.29 -13.26 -6.82
CA TYR A 100 17.76 -13.14 -6.72
C TYR A 100 18.50 -14.48 -6.75
N GLU A 101 17.81 -15.59 -7.00
CA GLU A 101 18.44 -16.86 -7.39
C GLU A 101 18.61 -16.89 -8.93
N ASN A 102 19.62 -16.18 -9.45
CA ASN A 102 20.18 -16.38 -10.78
C ASN A 102 21.70 -16.23 -10.71
#